data_AF-A0A137QIQ4-F1
#
_entry.id   AF-A0A137QIQ4-F1
#
_cell.length_a   1.000
_cell.length_b   1.000
_cell.length_c   1.000
_cell.angle_alpha   90.00
_cell.angle_beta   90.00
_cell.angle_gamma   90.00
#
_symmetry.space_group_name_H-M   'P 1'
#
loop_
_entity.id
_entity.type
_entity.pdbx_description
1 polymer ?
#
loop_
_entity_poly.entity_id
_entity_poly.type
_entity_poly.pdbx_seq_one_letter_code
_entity_poly.pdbx_strand_id
1 'polypeptide(L)'
;MNRNIGQIFRATVQYNQKNWVDKAPLVEFAINSSISASTKFAPFELNYGYLPSMIRDTRMADTVHQGVKAFTEAALLNIAAAHDAIIEV
;
A
#
# COMPACT_ATOMS: atom_id res chain seq x y z
N MET A 1 -14.00 -5.56 -18.90
CA MET A 1 -14.08 -4.38 -18.01
C MET A 1 -15.51 -4.08 -17.58
N ASN A 2 -16.39 -3.64 -18.49
CA ASN A 2 -17.74 -3.15 -18.15
C ASN A 2 -18.64 -4.19 -17.48
N ARG A 3 -18.49 -5.47 -17.86
CA ARG A 3 -19.18 -6.58 -17.20
C ARG A 3 -18.81 -6.71 -15.71
N ASN A 4 -17.53 -6.57 -15.37
CA ASN A 4 -17.04 -6.66 -13.99
C ASN A 4 -17.55 -5.49 -13.14
N ILE A 5 -17.55 -4.26 -13.69
CA ILE A 5 -18.14 -3.08 -13.02
C ILE A 5 -19.57 -3.36 -12.60
N GLY A 6 -20.41 -3.82 -13.53
CA GLY A 6 -21.81 -4.13 -13.25
C GLY A 6 -22.01 -5.29 -12.28
N GLN A 7 -21.10 -6.27 -12.23
CA GLN A 7 -21.17 -7.37 -11.25
C GLN A 7 -20.83 -6.91 -9.84
N ILE A 8 -19.79 -6.08 -9.68
CA ILE A 8 -19.39 -5.56 -8.38
C ILE A 8 -20.46 -4.60 -7.83
N PHE A 9 -21.04 -3.73 -8.66
CA PHE A 9 -22.14 -2.88 -8.21
C PHE A 9 -23.37 -3.70 -7.79
N ARG A 10 -23.76 -4.73 -8.54
CA ARG A 10 -24.89 -5.61 -8.12
C ARG A 10 -24.64 -6.31 -6.78
N ALA A 11 -23.38 -6.62 -6.46
CA ALA A 11 -23.02 -7.27 -5.21
C ALA A 11 -22.91 -6.31 -4.01
N THR A 12 -22.69 -5.02 -4.25
CA THR A 12 -22.32 -4.05 -3.19
C THR A 12 -23.34 -2.92 -2.98
N VAL A 13 -24.14 -2.62 -4.00
CA VAL A 13 -25.20 -1.61 -3.94
C VAL A 13 -26.43 -2.21 -3.28
N GLN A 14 -26.99 -1.47 -2.33
CA GLN A 14 -28.21 -1.86 -1.63
C GLN A 14 -29.40 -1.89 -2.57
N TYR A 15 -30.44 -2.65 -2.21
CA TYR A 15 -31.66 -2.74 -3.00
C TYR A 15 -32.27 -1.37 -3.34
N ASN A 16 -32.23 -0.42 -2.41
CA ASN A 16 -32.75 0.94 -2.60
C ASN A 16 -31.93 1.81 -3.58
N GLN A 17 -30.80 1.32 -4.09
CA GLN A 17 -29.89 2.01 -5.02
C GLN A 17 -29.37 3.37 -4.52
N LYS A 18 -29.38 3.64 -3.20
CA LYS A 18 -28.98 4.97 -2.68
C LYS A 18 -27.49 5.09 -2.33
N ASN A 19 -26.79 3.96 -2.15
CA ASN A 19 -25.41 3.95 -1.70
C ASN A 19 -24.39 3.73 -2.83
N TRP A 20 -24.80 3.79 -4.11
CA TRP A 20 -23.90 3.46 -5.22
C TRP A 20 -22.70 4.41 -5.32
N VAL A 21 -22.89 5.69 -4.99
CA VAL A 21 -21.82 6.70 -4.95
C VAL A 21 -20.76 6.29 -3.93
N ASP A 22 -21.18 5.87 -2.74
CA ASP A 22 -20.27 5.40 -1.68
C ASP A 22 -19.52 4.11 -2.07
N LYS A 23 -20.08 3.33 -3.01
CA LYS A 23 -19.44 2.12 -3.53
C LYS A 23 -18.53 2.37 -4.72
N ALA A 24 -18.63 3.52 -5.40
CA ALA A 24 -17.84 3.79 -6.60
C ALA A 24 -16.31 3.69 -6.35
N PRO A 25 -15.73 4.27 -5.26
CA PRO A 25 -14.30 4.14 -4.99
C PRO A 25 -13.87 2.69 -4.75
N LEU A 26 -14.72 1.89 -4.10
CA LEU A 26 -14.48 0.46 -3.87
C LEU A 26 -14.44 -0.32 -5.19
N VAL A 27 -15.38 -0.04 -6.09
CA VAL A 27 -15.45 -0.68 -7.41
C VAL A 27 -14.23 -0.32 -8.26
N GLU A 28 -13.85 0.95 -8.27
CA GLU A 28 -12.66 1.42 -8.96
C GLU A 28 -11.39 0.71 -8.45
N PHE A 29 -11.21 0.70 -7.13
CA PHE A 29 -10.07 0.03 -6.51
C PHE A 29 -10.01 -1.44 -6.90
N ALA A 30 -11.12 -2.17 -6.76
CA ALA A 30 -11.18 -3.60 -7.07
C ALA A 30 -10.82 -3.91 -8.53
N ILE A 31 -11.18 -3.03 -9.46
CA ILE A 31 -10.85 -3.17 -10.88
C ILE A 31 -9.38 -2.85 -11.13
N ASN A 32 -8.89 -1.75 -10.57
CA ASN A 32 -7.50 -1.33 -10.74
C ASN A 32 -6.50 -2.25 -10.04
N SER A 33 -6.96 -3.03 -9.05
CA SER A 33 -6.17 -4.06 -8.37
C SER A 33 -6.28 -5.46 -8.98
N SER A 34 -7.19 -5.68 -9.94
CA SER A 34 -7.42 -7.01 -10.52
C SER A 34 -6.46 -7.28 -11.67
N ILE A 35 -5.78 -8.44 -11.62
CA ILE A 35 -4.89 -8.89 -12.69
C ILE A 35 -5.71 -9.22 -13.93
N SER A 36 -5.40 -8.58 -15.05
CA SER A 36 -6.01 -8.90 -16.33
C SER A 36 -5.41 -10.16 -16.94
N ALA A 37 -6.26 -11.05 -17.45
CA ALA A 37 -5.81 -12.30 -18.09
C ALA A 37 -4.98 -12.07 -19.36
N SER A 38 -5.20 -10.96 -20.08
CA SER A 38 -4.51 -10.64 -21.34
C SER A 38 -3.13 -10.02 -21.12
N THR A 39 -3.00 -9.13 -20.15
CA THR A 39 -1.73 -8.42 -19.86
C THR A 39 -0.92 -9.12 -18.78
N LYS A 40 -1.54 -9.95 -17.94
CA LYS A 40 -0.97 -10.55 -16.72
C LYS A 40 -0.58 -9.55 -15.64
N PHE A 41 -1.00 -8.29 -15.77
CA PHE A 41 -0.75 -7.22 -14.80
C PHE A 41 -2.07 -6.56 -14.37
N ALA A 42 -2.10 -6.02 -13.16
CA ALA A 42 -3.15 -5.12 -12.70
C ALA A 42 -2.92 -3.69 -13.25
N PRO A 43 -3.98 -2.90 -13.50
CA PRO A 43 -3.83 -1.50 -13.92
C PRO A 43 -2.99 -0.64 -12.97
N PHE A 44 -3.08 -0.87 -11.66
CA PHE A 44 -2.23 -0.17 -10.69
C PHE A 44 -0.74 -0.46 -10.90
N GLU A 45 -0.37 -1.70 -11.19
CA GLU A 45 1.02 -2.06 -11.47
C GLU A 45 1.51 -1.40 -12.76
N LEU A 46 0.66 -1.34 -13.79
CA LEU A 46 1.02 -0.73 -15.07
C LEU A 46 1.17 0.80 -14.98
N ASN A 47 0.32 1.47 -14.19
CA ASN A 47 0.32 2.93 -14.08
C ASN A 47 1.31 3.46 -13.03
N TYR A 48 1.49 2.74 -11.92
CA TYR A 48 2.25 3.22 -10.77
C TYR A 48 3.48 2.37 -10.44
N GLY A 49 3.64 1.19 -11.05
CA GLY A 49 4.74 0.27 -10.76
C GLY A 49 4.59 -0.52 -9.46
N TYR A 50 3.46 -0.40 -8.76
CA TYR A 50 3.14 -1.16 -7.56
C TYR A 50 1.63 -1.39 -7.40
N LEU A 51 1.26 -2.38 -6.59
CA LEU A 51 -0.13 -2.67 -6.24
C LEU A 51 -0.46 -2.10 -4.85
N PRO A 52 -1.29 -1.05 -4.74
CA PRO A 52 -1.75 -0.54 -3.45
C PRO A 52 -2.50 -1.62 -2.65
N SER A 53 -2.28 -1.68 -1.33
CA SER A 53 -3.07 -2.52 -0.42
C SER A 53 -4.15 -1.69 0.27
N MET A 54 -5.41 -2.17 0.28
CA MET A 54 -6.48 -1.55 1.08
C MET A 54 -6.25 -1.69 2.58
N ILE A 55 -5.64 -2.80 2.99
CA ILE A 55 -5.28 -3.05 4.38
C ILE A 55 -3.83 -2.62 4.51
N ARG A 56 -3.60 -1.42 5.06
CA ARG A 56 -2.34 -1.21 5.78
C ARG A 56 -2.38 -2.19 6.93
N ASP A 57 -1.53 -3.20 6.90
CA ASP A 57 -1.37 -4.08 8.05
C ASP A 57 -1.21 -3.17 9.27
N THR A 58 -2.11 -3.25 10.24
CA THR A 58 -1.97 -2.48 11.48
C THR A 58 -0.68 -2.87 12.21
N ARG A 59 -0.02 -3.96 11.81
CA ARG A 59 1.34 -4.33 12.22
C ARG A 59 2.45 -3.51 11.55
N MET A 60 2.19 -2.84 10.42
CA MET A 60 3.14 -1.92 9.77
C MET A 60 3.18 -0.53 10.42
N ALA A 61 2.23 -0.20 11.30
CA ALA A 61 2.40 0.93 12.20
C ALA A 61 3.57 0.68 13.18
N ASP A 62 3.80 -0.58 13.59
CA ASP A 62 4.93 -0.96 14.45
C ASP A 62 6.19 -1.36 13.68
N THR A 63 6.08 -1.97 12.49
CA THR A 63 7.25 -2.55 11.78
C THR A 63 7.95 -1.60 10.80
N VAL A 64 7.30 -0.53 10.31
CA VAL A 64 7.98 0.50 9.48
C VAL A 64 9.13 1.17 10.24
N HIS A 65 9.09 1.13 11.58
CA HIS A 65 10.14 1.70 12.41
C HIS A 65 11.27 0.74 12.78
N GLN A 66 11.18 -0.58 12.61
CA GLN A 66 12.25 -1.48 13.09
C GLN A 66 13.56 -1.30 12.32
N GLY A 67 13.51 -1.29 10.98
CA GLY A 67 14.69 -1.08 10.13
C GLY A 67 15.25 0.33 10.26
N VAL A 68 14.36 1.33 10.34
CA VAL A 68 14.75 2.73 10.57
C VAL A 68 15.35 2.93 11.96
N LYS A 69 14.80 2.27 13.00
CA LYS A 69 15.31 2.29 14.38
C LYS A 69 16.66 1.61 14.47
N ALA A 70 16.83 0.42 13.90
CA ALA A 70 18.11 -0.28 13.86
C ALA A 70 19.18 0.53 13.11
N PHE A 71 18.80 1.16 11.99
CA PHE A 71 19.69 2.07 11.25
C PHE A 71 20.06 3.32 12.08
N THR A 72 19.10 3.92 12.77
CA THR A 72 19.33 5.11 13.61
C THR A 72 20.21 4.78 14.82
N GLU A 73 19.97 3.64 15.48
CA GLU A 73 20.81 3.13 16.57
C GLU A 73 22.24 2.85 16.10
N ALA A 74 22.40 2.17 14.96
CA ALA A 74 23.72 1.93 14.37
C ALA A 74 24.43 3.23 13.97
N ALA A 75 23.71 4.18 13.38
CA ALA A 75 24.26 5.49 13.02
C ALA A 75 24.71 6.28 14.25
N LEU A 76 23.92 6.29 15.33
CA LEU A 76 24.28 6.96 16.58
C LEU A 76 25.52 6.32 17.24
N LEU A 77 25.59 4.99 17.28
CA LEU A 77 26.77 4.28 17.79
C LEU A 77 28.03 4.58 16.97
N ASN A 78 27.90 4.60 15.64
CA ASN A 78 29.02 4.93 14.75
C ASN A 78 29.49 6.37 14.92
N ILE A 79 28.58 7.33 15.14
CA ILE A 79 28.93 8.72 15.42
C ILE A 79 29.65 8.84 16.77
N ALA A 80 29.18 8.14 17.80
CA ALA A 80 29.84 8.14 19.12
C ALA A 80 31.25 7.55 19.05
N ALA A 81 31.41 6.39 18.40
CA ALA A 81 32.72 5.76 18.22
C ALA A 81 33.68 6.62 17.38
N ALA A 82 33.18 7.29 16.34
CA ALA A 82 33.98 8.22 15.54
C ALA A 82 34.38 9.47 16.34
N HIS A 83 33.50 9.97 17.21
CA HIS A 83 33.82 11.09 18.09
C HIS A 83 34.92 10.72 19.10
N ASP A 84 34.83 9.54 19.71
CA ASP A 84 35.84 9.06 20.65
C ASP A 84 37.20 8.82 19.96
N ALA A 85 37.19 8.32 18.73
CA ALA A 85 38.41 8.11 17.93
C ALA A 85 39.09 9.42 17.48
N ILE A 86 38.37 10.56 17.47
CA ILE A 86 38.92 11.87 17.10
C ILE A 86 39.53 12.60 18.32
N ILE A 87 39.10 12.26 19.55
CA ILE A 87 39.56 12.94 20.77
C ILE A 87 40.85 12.33 21.37
N GLU A 88 41.28 11.14 20.94
CA GLU A 88 42.62 10.62 21.27
C GLU A 88 43.68 10.96 20.20
N VAL A 89 44.01 12.25 20.10
CA VAL A 89 45.33 12.75 19.65
C VAL A 89 46.01 13.46 20.81
#